data_AF-A0AAE9PRC4-F1
#
_entry.id   AF-A0AAE9PRC4-F1
#
_cell.length_a   1.000
_cell.length_b   1.000
_cell.length_c   1.000
_cell.angle_alpha   90.00
_cell.angle_beta   90.00
_cell.angle_gamma   90.00
#
_symmetry.space_group_name_H-M   'P 1'
#
loop_
_entity.id
_entity.type
_entity.pdbx_description
1 polymer ?
#
loop_
_entity_poly.entity_id
_entity_poly.type
_entity_poly.pdbx_seq_one_letter_code
_entity_poly.pdbx_strand_id
1 'polypeptide(L)'
;MEKRCRTSAYCLSDGTGRHNRAYWLELTRMDENEEYAELYGEMSATGELDIEAVHAEEFIIHLSQEVMPLELAQVRIGARIFVLDLREYSRFRFVKTQSHKRPSPEYRLIAEREEESSGCFTKESDAKMKTVDSKSVGRNVLSHGMGVLDVYMDRLHIVLPSSYATPEEEQAVRRTANALASPRTATWNPYIGVHYPVVSSNDITEEALADSNVICITSGLSRHELLQKHQADLQITCTEEGYTLGDDFTAGEYCLSYIQPSPWSATQQMLVVATNSPRILGKNLFMRRLIMPGYFNGLHPYLNKEIIVYDSKGVRALNFTSIRHAQQKLQGQ
;
A
#
# COMPACT_ATOMS: atom_id res chain seq x y z
N MET A 1 16.74 -19.66 12.74
CA MET A 1 16.06 -18.79 13.72
C MET A 1 15.34 -17.70 12.95
N GLU A 2 14.02 -17.65 13.06
CA GLU A 2 13.16 -16.77 12.25
C GLU A 2 12.99 -15.44 12.99
N LYS A 3 13.60 -14.36 12.49
CA LYS A 3 13.49 -13.01 13.06
C LYS A 3 12.04 -12.53 12.96
N ARG A 4 11.42 -12.12 14.07
CA ARG A 4 10.01 -11.68 14.12
C ARG A 4 9.93 -10.15 14.11
N CYS A 5 9.35 -9.57 13.04
CA CYS A 5 8.95 -8.16 13.00
C CYS A 5 7.46 -8.01 13.27
N ARG A 6 7.10 -7.13 14.22
CA ARG A 6 5.72 -6.65 14.40
C ARG A 6 5.65 -5.16 14.10
N THR A 7 4.91 -4.85 13.04
CA THR A 7 4.48 -3.50 12.68
C THR A 7 3.08 -3.30 13.26
N SER A 8 2.85 -2.20 13.98
CA SER A 8 1.58 -1.92 14.64
C SER A 8 0.86 -0.73 14.02
N ALA A 9 -0.46 -0.87 13.85
CA ALA A 9 -1.37 0.19 13.41
C ALA A 9 -2.41 0.39 14.50
N TYR A 10 -2.61 1.64 14.94
CA TYR A 10 -3.52 1.97 16.03
C TYR A 10 -4.39 3.16 15.66
N CYS A 11 -5.66 3.11 16.06
CA CYS A 11 -6.64 4.19 15.91
C CYS A 11 -7.40 4.31 17.24
N LEU A 12 -7.47 5.52 17.81
CA LEU A 12 -8.25 5.79 19.02
C LEU A 12 -9.64 6.34 18.66
N SER A 13 -10.68 5.84 19.32
CA SER A 13 -12.05 6.35 19.24
C SER A 13 -12.26 7.46 20.26
N ASP A 14 -12.87 8.57 19.87
CA ASP A 14 -13.61 9.37 20.85
C ASP A 14 -14.93 8.66 21.21
N GLY A 15 -15.54 9.04 22.35
CA GLY A 15 -16.76 8.43 22.87
C GLY A 15 -18.01 8.55 21.97
N THR A 16 -17.87 9.08 20.74
CA THR A 16 -18.94 9.15 19.73
C THR A 16 -18.77 8.15 18.59
N GLY A 17 -17.74 7.31 18.62
CA GLY A 17 -17.49 6.31 17.58
C GLY A 17 -16.95 6.91 16.27
N ARG A 18 -16.47 8.16 16.29
CA ARG A 18 -15.71 8.76 15.20
C ARG A 18 -14.21 8.67 15.52
N HIS A 19 -13.48 7.95 14.69
CA HIS A 19 -12.02 7.82 14.79
C HIS A 19 -11.36 8.95 13.99
N ASN A 20 -11.14 10.10 14.63
CA ASN A 20 -10.57 11.28 13.93
C ASN A 20 -9.03 11.34 13.94
N ARG A 21 -8.33 10.29 14.40
CA ARG A 21 -6.86 10.32 14.60
C ARG A 21 -6.23 8.96 14.25
N ALA A 22 -5.62 8.86 13.07
CA ALA A 22 -4.95 7.66 12.58
C ALA A 22 -3.46 7.94 12.27
N TYR A 23 -2.60 7.02 12.72
CA TYR A 23 -1.17 7.02 12.40
C TYR A 23 -0.71 5.60 12.08
N TRP A 24 0.39 5.51 11.34
CA TRP A 24 1.00 4.24 10.95
C TRP A 24 2.51 4.29 11.25
N LEU A 25 2.99 3.26 11.93
CA LEU A 25 4.41 3.10 12.25
C LEU A 25 5.00 2.03 11.35
N GLU A 26 6.06 2.35 10.62
CA GLU A 26 6.75 1.42 9.73
C GLU A 26 8.16 1.16 10.28
N LEU A 27 8.46 -0.08 10.66
CA LEU A 27 9.81 -0.49 11.04
C LEU A 27 10.66 -0.68 9.79
N THR A 28 11.73 0.11 9.63
CA THR A 28 12.63 0.04 8.47
C THR A 28 13.93 -0.68 8.77
N ARG A 29 14.44 -0.60 10.01
CA ARG A 29 15.65 -1.32 10.44
C ARG A 29 15.56 -1.78 11.90
N MET A 30 15.99 -3.01 12.15
CA MET A 30 16.07 -3.64 13.48
C MET A 30 17.53 -3.74 13.91
N ASP A 31 17.77 -3.74 15.23
CA ASP A 31 19.08 -4.01 15.82
C ASP A 31 19.57 -5.40 15.38
N GLU A 32 20.76 -5.45 14.79
CA GLU A 32 21.29 -6.68 14.20
C GLU A 32 21.54 -7.78 15.23
N ASN A 33 21.79 -7.37 16.49
CA ASN A 33 22.09 -8.25 17.62
C ASN A 33 20.84 -8.83 18.30
N GLU A 34 19.65 -8.34 17.94
CA GLU A 34 18.39 -8.73 18.56
C GLU A 34 17.58 -9.67 17.67
N GLU A 35 16.74 -10.49 18.28
CA GLU A 35 15.92 -11.49 17.57
C GLU A 35 14.56 -10.95 17.11
N TYR A 36 14.15 -9.79 17.64
CA TYR A 36 12.87 -9.16 17.37
C TYR A 36 12.97 -7.64 17.48
N ALA A 37 12.05 -6.94 16.81
CA ALA A 37 11.76 -5.52 17.04
C ALA A 37 10.26 -5.27 17.02
N GLU A 38 9.84 -4.34 17.87
CA GLU A 38 8.44 -3.94 18.03
C GLU A 38 8.34 -2.42 18.09
N LEU A 39 7.32 -1.90 17.41
CA LEU A 39 6.89 -0.51 17.52
C LEU A 39 5.49 -0.49 18.10
N TYR A 40 5.31 0.28 19.16
CA TYR A 40 4.02 0.58 19.74
C TYR A 40 3.82 2.09 19.73
N GLY A 41 2.61 2.51 19.38
CA GLY A 41 2.22 3.90 19.48
C GLY A 41 0.97 4.01 20.34
N GLU A 42 0.79 5.15 20.96
CA GLU A 42 -0.46 5.55 21.62
C GLU A 42 -0.67 7.04 21.40
N MET A 43 -1.87 7.44 20.95
CA MET A 43 -2.19 8.86 20.79
C MET A 43 -2.86 9.35 22.08
N SER A 44 -2.35 10.42 22.67
CA SER A 44 -2.98 11.03 23.84
C SER A 44 -4.29 11.72 23.45
N ALA A 45 -5.16 11.97 24.45
CA ALA A 45 -6.36 12.78 24.26
C ALA A 45 -6.04 14.21 23.75
N THR A 46 -4.85 14.73 24.07
CA THR A 46 -4.37 16.06 23.64
C THR A 46 -3.78 16.06 22.22
N GLY A 47 -3.62 14.89 21.58
CA GLY A 47 -3.11 14.78 20.21
C GLY A 47 -1.60 14.60 20.11
N GLU A 48 -0.95 14.21 21.21
CA GLU A 48 0.47 13.85 21.25
C GLU A 48 0.61 12.35 20.94
N LEU A 49 1.51 11.99 20.03
CA LEU A 49 1.77 10.59 19.68
C LEU A 49 2.95 10.06 20.49
N ASP A 50 2.66 9.18 21.44
CA ASP A 50 3.64 8.50 22.27
C ASP A 50 4.08 7.20 21.60
N ILE A 51 5.37 7.02 21.38
CA ILE A 51 5.93 5.85 20.71
C ILE A 51 6.93 5.14 21.61
N GLU A 52 6.71 3.84 21.76
CA GLU A 52 7.65 2.91 22.34
C GLU A 52 8.26 2.07 21.22
N ALA A 53 9.59 2.11 21.12
CA ALA A 53 10.35 1.44 20.07
C ALA A 53 11.37 0.48 20.70
N VAL A 54 11.10 -0.82 20.61
CA VAL A 54 11.91 -1.89 21.18
C VAL A 54 12.76 -2.51 20.06
N HIS A 55 14.08 -2.48 20.24
CA HIS A 55 15.08 -3.01 19.29
C HIS A 55 14.96 -2.47 17.85
N ALA A 56 14.21 -1.40 17.65
CA ALA A 56 14.19 -0.67 16.39
C ALA A 56 15.46 0.18 16.30
N GLU A 57 16.19 0.07 15.19
CA GLU A 57 17.23 1.02 14.83
C GLU A 57 16.68 2.16 13.98
N GLU A 58 15.67 1.86 13.17
CA GLU A 58 15.09 2.82 12.25
C GLU A 58 13.61 2.53 12.04
N PHE A 59 12.80 3.59 12.05
CA PHE A 59 11.37 3.50 11.72
C PHE A 59 10.84 4.82 11.16
N ILE A 60 9.65 4.76 10.57
CA ILE A 60 8.98 5.90 9.93
C ILE A 60 7.59 6.05 10.52
N ILE A 61 7.19 7.30 10.74
CA ILE A 61 5.83 7.65 11.14
C ILE A 61 5.11 8.22 9.92
N HIS A 62 3.94 7.66 9.64
CA HIS A 62 3.00 8.16 8.66
C HIS A 62 1.78 8.70 9.41
N LEU A 63 1.42 9.94 9.17
CA LEU A 63 0.28 10.61 9.79
C LEU A 63 -0.80 10.85 8.71
N SER A 64 -2.06 10.49 8.99
CA SER A 64 -3.16 10.63 8.02
C SER A 64 -3.52 12.11 7.78
N GLN A 65 -3.92 12.44 6.54
CA GLN A 65 -4.40 13.77 6.17
C GLN A 65 -5.66 14.20 6.93
N GLU A 66 -6.44 13.26 7.46
CA GLU A 66 -7.62 13.58 8.26
C GLU A 66 -7.28 14.03 9.70
N VAL A 67 -6.02 13.85 10.12
CA VAL A 67 -5.41 14.47 11.32
C VAL A 67 -5.00 15.93 11.06
N MET A 68 -5.21 16.45 9.84
CA MET A 68 -4.67 17.74 9.36
C MET A 68 -5.63 18.95 9.40
N PRO A 69 -6.19 19.32 10.56
CA PRO A 69 -6.36 20.74 10.86
C PRO A 69 -5.17 21.32 11.63
N LEU A 70 -4.22 20.50 12.09
CA LEU A 70 -3.07 20.92 12.90
C LEU A 70 -1.81 21.08 12.06
N GLU A 71 -1.17 22.25 12.16
CA GLU A 71 0.04 22.61 11.44
C GLU A 71 1.29 21.90 12.01
N LEU A 72 1.21 21.44 13.26
CA LEU A 72 2.29 20.79 14.01
C LEU A 72 1.75 19.55 14.74
N ALA A 73 2.50 18.45 14.71
CA ALA A 73 2.24 17.27 15.53
C ALA A 73 3.37 17.05 16.55
N GLN A 74 3.04 16.70 17.79
CA GLN A 74 4.02 16.34 18.80
C GLN A 74 4.14 14.83 18.90
N VAL A 75 5.37 14.32 18.81
CA VAL A 75 5.68 12.90 18.95
C VAL A 75 6.66 12.71 20.08
N ARG A 76 6.32 11.90 21.07
CA ARG A 76 7.20 11.55 22.18
C ARG A 76 7.79 10.16 21.97
N ILE A 77 9.12 10.06 22.03
CA ILE A 77 9.84 8.78 21.99
C ILE A 77 10.72 8.71 23.23
N GLY A 78 10.37 7.82 24.17
CA GLY A 78 10.99 7.76 25.49
C GLY A 78 10.85 9.10 26.23
N ALA A 79 11.98 9.74 26.55
CA ALA A 79 12.04 11.02 27.26
C ALA A 79 12.15 12.25 26.32
N ARG A 80 12.18 12.05 24.99
CA ARG A 80 12.27 13.15 24.02
C ARG A 80 10.94 13.42 23.36
N ILE A 81 10.67 14.70 23.12
CA ILE A 81 9.54 15.19 22.35
C ILE A 81 10.09 15.79 21.06
N PHE A 82 9.48 15.41 19.93
CA PHE A 82 9.74 15.90 18.59
C PHE A 82 8.51 16.67 18.13
N VAL A 83 8.75 17.83 17.51
CA VAL A 83 7.69 18.61 16.87
C VAL A 83 7.83 18.40 15.36
N LEU A 84 6.81 17.84 14.75
CA LEU A 84 6.76 17.54 13.32
C LEU A 84 6.02 18.67 12.62
N ASP A 85 6.70 19.35 11.69
CA ASP A 85 6.08 20.33 10.81
C ASP A 85 5.45 19.61 9.62
N LEU A 86 4.13 19.50 9.66
CA LEU A 86 3.34 18.78 8.66
C LEU A 86 3.08 19.61 7.40
N ARG A 87 3.38 20.91 7.41
CA ARG A 87 3.27 21.77 6.23
C ARG A 87 4.47 21.63 5.32
N GLU A 88 5.63 21.41 5.93
CA GLU A 88 6.90 21.42 5.22
C GLU A 88 7.35 20.02 4.82
N TYR A 89 6.97 18.98 5.56
CA TYR A 89 7.47 17.62 5.38
C TYR A 89 6.33 16.59 5.39
N SER A 90 6.43 15.58 4.52
CA SER A 90 5.42 14.50 4.42
C SER A 90 5.91 13.15 4.94
N ARG A 91 7.21 13.03 5.23
CA ARG A 91 7.83 11.79 5.71
C ARG A 91 8.75 12.07 6.90
N PHE A 92 8.51 11.36 8.02
CA PHE A 92 9.24 11.55 9.27
C PHE A 92 9.93 10.25 9.68
N ARG A 93 11.26 10.20 9.49
CA ARG A 93 12.09 9.04 9.74
C ARG A 93 12.89 9.21 11.02
N PHE A 94 12.88 8.20 11.88
CA PHE A 94 13.56 8.19 13.16
C PHE A 94 14.68 7.17 13.13
N VAL A 95 15.90 7.63 13.40
CA VAL A 95 17.11 6.78 13.41
C VAL A 95 17.71 6.78 14.81
N LYS A 96 17.93 5.59 15.39
CA LYS A 96 18.59 5.40 16.67
C LYS A 96 20.05 5.86 16.56
N THR A 97 20.42 6.80 17.42
CA THR A 97 21.79 7.29 17.59
C THR A 97 22.46 6.51 18.72
N GLN A 98 23.70 6.07 18.50
CA GLN A 98 24.49 5.44 19.55
C GLN A 98 24.98 6.53 20.51
N SER A 99 24.33 6.67 21.66
CA SER A 99 24.83 7.50 22.75
C SER A 99 25.64 6.64 23.71
N HIS A 100 26.96 6.79 23.71
CA HIS A 100 27.86 6.13 24.67
C HIS A 100 27.69 6.61 26.13
N LYS A 101 26.71 7.48 26.45
CA LYS A 101 26.62 8.16 27.75
C LYS A 101 25.26 8.08 28.44
N ARG A 102 24.23 7.44 27.87
CA ARG A 102 22.89 7.40 28.49
C ARG A 102 22.17 6.05 28.32
N PRO A 103 21.35 5.63 29.30
CA PRO A 103 20.66 4.33 29.30
C PRO A 103 19.41 4.27 28.40
N SER A 104 18.99 5.38 27.79
CA SER A 104 17.82 5.42 26.89
C SER A 104 18.25 5.60 25.44
N PRO A 105 17.67 4.86 24.48
CA PRO A 105 18.01 5.02 23.07
C PRO A 105 17.62 6.42 22.60
N GLU A 106 18.60 7.19 22.13
CA GLU A 106 18.34 8.52 21.58
C GLU A 106 18.02 8.37 20.10
N TYR A 107 16.84 8.78 19.66
CA TYR A 107 16.51 8.87 18.23
C TYR A 107 16.79 10.28 17.71
N ARG A 108 17.15 10.38 16.42
CA ARG A 108 17.15 11.62 15.65
C ARG A 108 16.04 11.59 14.61
N LEU A 109 15.38 12.73 14.42
CA LEU A 109 14.40 12.94 13.36
C LEU A 109 15.12 13.33 12.06
N ILE A 110 14.75 12.70 10.97
CA ILE A 110 15.06 13.08 9.60
C ILE A 110 13.71 13.32 8.92
N ALA A 111 13.42 14.59 8.64
CA ALA A 111 12.22 14.99 7.93
C ALA A 111 12.55 15.15 6.44
N GLU A 112 11.76 14.51 5.59
CA GLU A 112 11.96 14.51 4.13
C GLU A 112 10.74 15.17 3.48
N ARG A 113 11.00 16.09 2.55
CA ARG A 113 9.96 16.63 1.67
C ARG A 113 9.74 15.60 0.58
N GLU A 114 8.49 15.24 0.29
CA GLU A 114 8.21 14.71 -1.04
C GLU A 114 8.59 15.80 -2.04
N GLU A 115 9.41 15.46 -3.03
CA GLU A 115 9.64 16.36 -4.16
C GLU A 115 8.35 16.49 -4.95
N GLU A 116 7.49 17.41 -4.52
CA GLU A 116 6.50 18.00 -5.40
C GLU A 116 7.28 18.71 -6.50
N SER A 117 7.28 18.10 -7.68
CA SER A 117 7.74 18.75 -8.90
C SER A 117 7.07 20.13 -8.99
N SER A 118 7.90 21.16 -8.81
CA SER A 118 7.51 22.54 -8.60
C SER A 118 6.56 23.10 -9.67
N GLY A 119 5.60 23.91 -9.23
CA GLY A 119 4.69 24.67 -10.09
C GLY A 119 3.63 25.43 -9.29
N CYS A 120 4.04 26.51 -8.64
CA CYS A 120 3.22 27.39 -7.80
C CYS A 120 2.27 28.30 -8.62
N PHE A 121 1.03 28.41 -8.12
CA PHE A 121 -0.07 29.38 -8.31
C PHE A 121 0.01 30.54 -9.32
N THR A 122 -1.13 30.79 -9.98
CA THR A 122 -1.76 32.14 -10.02
C THR A 122 -3.29 32.05 -10.09
N LYS A 123 -3.94 33.08 -9.52
CA LYS A 123 -5.39 33.28 -9.35
C LYS A 123 -6.09 33.81 -10.63
N GLU A 124 -7.42 33.77 -10.56
CA GLU A 124 -8.43 34.57 -11.30
C GLU A 124 -8.79 34.14 -12.73
N SER A 125 -10.02 33.63 -12.91
CA SER A 125 -11.16 34.50 -13.26
C SER A 125 -12.47 33.70 -13.37
N ASP A 126 -13.54 34.29 -12.83
CA ASP A 126 -14.93 33.92 -13.06
C ASP A 126 -15.29 33.92 -14.55
N ALA A 127 -15.99 32.89 -15.04
CA ALA A 127 -17.15 33.05 -15.92
C ALA A 127 -17.88 31.73 -16.25
N LYS A 128 -19.18 31.76 -15.97
CA LYS A 128 -20.30 31.10 -16.70
C LYS A 128 -20.44 29.58 -16.64
N MET A 129 -21.22 29.20 -15.63
CA MET A 129 -22.35 28.27 -15.70
C MET A 129 -22.96 28.12 -17.11
N LYS A 130 -22.88 26.89 -17.65
CA LYS A 130 -23.87 26.33 -18.58
C LYS A 130 -24.14 24.88 -18.19
N THR A 131 -25.33 24.67 -17.65
CA THR A 131 -26.03 23.39 -17.56
C THR A 131 -26.16 22.75 -18.93
N VAL A 132 -25.60 21.54 -19.10
CA VAL A 132 -26.04 20.59 -20.13
C VAL A 132 -26.13 19.22 -19.48
N ASP A 133 -27.35 18.70 -19.50
CA ASP A 133 -27.75 17.38 -19.10
C ASP A 133 -27.15 16.28 -20.00
N SER A 134 -27.05 15.08 -19.42
CA SER A 134 -27.05 13.77 -20.10
C SER A 134 -25.79 13.30 -20.85
N LYS A 135 -25.00 12.44 -20.20
CA LYS A 135 -24.85 11.00 -20.52
C LYS A 135 -23.70 10.43 -19.70
N SER A 136 -23.91 9.25 -19.11
CA SER A 136 -22.97 8.51 -18.28
C SER A 136 -21.66 8.26 -19.01
N VAL A 137 -20.69 9.16 -18.83
CA VAL A 137 -19.29 8.94 -19.17
C VAL A 137 -18.69 8.11 -18.03
N GLY A 138 -18.06 7.00 -18.39
CA GLY A 138 -17.44 6.07 -17.45
C GLY A 138 -16.58 6.80 -16.41
N ARG A 139 -16.63 6.30 -15.17
CA ARG A 139 -15.81 6.78 -14.06
C ARG A 139 -14.36 6.88 -14.51
N ASN A 140 -13.89 8.10 -14.75
CA ASN A 140 -12.48 8.42 -14.71
C ASN A 140 -12.30 9.93 -14.49
N VAL A 141 -11.16 10.24 -13.88
CA VAL A 141 -10.56 11.55 -13.68
C VAL A 141 -10.95 12.23 -12.35
N LEU A 142 -10.06 12.06 -11.34
CA LEU A 142 -9.91 12.86 -10.10
C LEU A 142 -10.67 12.45 -8.82
N SER A 143 -11.02 11.18 -8.61
CA SER A 143 -11.24 10.69 -7.23
C SER A 143 -9.97 10.01 -6.74
N HIS A 144 -9.45 10.39 -5.57
CA HIS A 144 -8.53 9.55 -4.81
C HIS A 144 -9.28 8.25 -4.46
N GLY A 145 -9.21 7.26 -5.35
CA GLY A 145 -9.97 6.02 -5.25
C GLY A 145 -9.53 5.15 -4.08
N MET A 146 -10.19 4.01 -3.89
CA MET A 146 -9.79 3.04 -2.88
C MET A 146 -8.51 2.27 -3.25
N GLY A 147 -7.84 2.64 -4.34
CA GLY A 147 -6.62 2.01 -4.81
C GLY A 147 -6.80 0.51 -5.01
N VAL A 148 -5.81 -0.27 -4.61
CA VAL A 148 -5.89 -1.74 -4.65
C VAL A 148 -7.04 -2.34 -3.84
N LEU A 149 -7.68 -1.60 -2.92
CA LEU A 149 -8.83 -2.08 -2.16
C LEU A 149 -10.14 -2.05 -2.96
N ASP A 150 -10.20 -1.34 -4.08
CA ASP A 150 -11.42 -1.23 -4.89
C ASP A 150 -11.87 -2.60 -5.44
N VAL A 151 -10.92 -3.55 -5.59
CA VAL A 151 -11.20 -4.93 -6.00
C VAL A 151 -12.14 -5.68 -5.03
N TYR A 152 -12.29 -5.22 -3.80
CA TYR A 152 -13.15 -5.85 -2.78
C TYR A 152 -14.56 -5.26 -2.71
N MET A 153 -14.90 -4.32 -3.59
CA MET A 153 -16.18 -3.58 -3.53
C MET A 153 -17.33 -4.26 -4.27
N ASP A 154 -17.06 -5.38 -4.91
CA ASP A 154 -18.04 -6.21 -5.61
C ASP A 154 -17.70 -7.70 -5.38
N ARG A 155 -18.51 -8.59 -5.94
CA ARG A 155 -18.24 -10.03 -6.01
C ARG A 155 -16.82 -10.25 -6.52
N LEU A 156 -16.07 -11.12 -5.85
CA LEU A 156 -14.64 -11.29 -6.09
C LEU A 156 -14.27 -12.77 -6.26
N HIS A 157 -13.46 -13.07 -7.27
CA HIS A 157 -12.72 -14.34 -7.41
C HIS A 157 -11.21 -14.12 -7.26
N ILE A 158 -10.53 -15.03 -6.58
CA ILE A 158 -9.08 -15.08 -6.55
C ILE A 158 -8.63 -16.23 -7.45
N VAL A 159 -7.92 -15.90 -8.53
CA VAL A 159 -7.52 -16.85 -9.56
C VAL A 159 -6.03 -17.13 -9.45
N LEU A 160 -5.71 -18.42 -9.45
CA LEU A 160 -4.34 -18.94 -9.38
C LEU A 160 -3.96 -19.62 -10.69
N PRO A 161 -2.66 -19.64 -11.07
CA PRO A 161 -2.21 -20.41 -12.21
C PRO A 161 -2.50 -21.90 -12.00
N SER A 162 -2.68 -22.64 -13.09
CA SER A 162 -2.95 -24.08 -13.02
C SER A 162 -1.71 -24.92 -12.77
N SER A 163 -0.53 -24.36 -12.97
CA SER A 163 0.76 -25.03 -12.80
C SER A 163 1.80 -24.11 -12.15
N TYR A 164 2.78 -24.74 -11.50
CA TYR A 164 3.86 -24.07 -10.78
C TYR A 164 5.20 -24.72 -11.16
N ALA A 165 6.29 -23.96 -11.19
CA ALA A 165 7.60 -24.54 -11.49
C ALA A 165 8.19 -25.28 -10.28
N THR A 166 7.88 -24.81 -9.07
CA THR A 166 8.36 -25.45 -7.83
C THR A 166 7.25 -25.59 -6.77
N PRO A 167 7.36 -26.57 -5.85
CA PRO A 167 6.45 -26.66 -4.71
C PRO A 167 6.52 -25.45 -3.77
N GLU A 168 7.68 -24.80 -3.68
CA GLU A 168 7.86 -23.58 -2.89
C GLU A 168 7.04 -22.41 -3.45
N GLU A 169 7.06 -22.26 -4.78
CA GLU A 169 6.24 -21.29 -5.50
C GLU A 169 4.75 -21.53 -5.26
N GLU A 170 4.27 -22.77 -5.43
CA GLU A 170 2.88 -23.14 -5.16
C GLU A 170 2.48 -22.75 -3.74
N GLN A 171 3.30 -23.11 -2.75
CA GLN A 171 3.03 -22.82 -1.36
C GLN A 171 3.01 -21.31 -1.07
N ALA A 172 3.91 -20.54 -1.68
CA ALA A 172 3.91 -19.09 -1.53
C ALA A 172 2.65 -18.46 -2.13
N VAL A 173 2.31 -18.81 -3.37
CA VAL A 173 1.13 -18.29 -4.08
C VAL A 173 -0.16 -18.64 -3.34
N ARG A 174 -0.34 -19.90 -2.93
CA ARG A 174 -1.54 -20.32 -2.17
C ARG A 174 -1.65 -19.63 -0.81
N ARG A 175 -0.54 -19.40 -0.10
CA ARG A 175 -0.56 -18.65 1.17
C ARG A 175 -1.04 -17.21 0.96
N THR A 176 -0.56 -16.55 -0.07
CA THR A 176 -1.00 -15.20 -0.43
C THR A 176 -2.47 -15.18 -0.82
N ALA A 177 -2.92 -16.15 -1.62
CA ALA A 177 -4.32 -16.30 -1.99
C ALA A 177 -5.23 -16.40 -0.77
N ASN A 178 -4.87 -17.26 0.19
CA ASN A 178 -5.63 -17.42 1.43
C ASN A 178 -5.65 -16.15 2.29
N ALA A 179 -4.54 -15.41 2.32
CA ALA A 179 -4.46 -14.14 3.04
C ALA A 179 -5.36 -13.05 2.41
N LEU A 180 -5.45 -13.02 1.09
CA LEU A 180 -6.32 -12.10 0.34
C LEU A 180 -7.80 -12.56 0.36
N ALA A 181 -8.05 -13.86 0.45
CA ALA A 181 -9.40 -14.43 0.53
C ALA A 181 -10.10 -14.10 1.85
N SER A 182 -9.34 -13.94 2.93
CA SER A 182 -9.83 -13.70 4.29
C SER A 182 -9.20 -12.43 4.88
N PRO A 183 -9.48 -11.24 4.32
CA PRO A 183 -8.91 -10.01 4.80
C PRO A 183 -9.34 -9.74 6.24
N ARG A 184 -8.51 -9.00 6.96
CA ARG A 184 -8.83 -8.49 8.30
C ARG A 184 -9.00 -6.99 8.25
N THR A 185 -9.54 -6.41 9.29
CA THR A 185 -9.62 -4.96 9.44
C THR A 185 -8.81 -4.48 10.63
N ALA A 186 -8.36 -3.22 10.60
CA ALA A 186 -7.68 -2.56 11.72
C ALA A 186 -8.66 -1.92 12.73
N THR A 187 -9.90 -2.40 12.82
CA THR A 187 -10.90 -1.91 13.80
C THR A 187 -10.91 -2.80 15.06
N TRP A 188 -11.74 -2.44 16.04
CA TRP A 188 -11.87 -3.14 17.31
C TRP A 188 -12.15 -4.65 17.17
N ASN A 189 -12.90 -5.05 16.14
CA ASN A 189 -13.06 -6.44 15.74
C ASN A 189 -12.31 -6.67 14.42
N PRO A 190 -11.15 -7.36 14.44
CA PRO A 190 -10.33 -7.52 13.25
C PRO A 190 -10.91 -8.51 12.23
N TYR A 191 -11.96 -9.24 12.58
CA TYR A 191 -12.53 -10.28 11.73
C TYR A 191 -13.55 -9.71 10.75
N ILE A 192 -13.26 -9.88 9.46
CA ILE A 192 -14.24 -9.69 8.39
C ILE A 192 -14.80 -11.08 8.07
N GLY A 193 -16.12 -11.26 8.18
CA GLY A 193 -16.79 -12.56 8.02
C GLY A 193 -16.93 -13.04 6.57
N VAL A 194 -15.96 -12.69 5.71
CA VAL A 194 -15.95 -13.06 4.29
C VAL A 194 -14.83 -14.05 4.01
N HIS A 195 -15.08 -14.95 3.06
CA HIS A 195 -14.07 -15.83 2.52
C HIS A 195 -14.28 -15.91 1.00
N TYR A 196 -13.45 -15.19 0.25
CA TYR A 196 -13.59 -15.15 -1.21
C TYR A 196 -13.16 -16.48 -1.85
N PRO A 197 -13.81 -16.90 -2.93
CA PRO A 197 -13.45 -18.13 -3.64
C PRO A 197 -12.05 -18.03 -4.24
N VAL A 198 -11.22 -19.06 -3.98
CA VAL A 198 -9.91 -19.25 -4.61
C VAL A 198 -10.04 -20.39 -5.60
N VAL A 199 -9.77 -20.12 -6.88
CA VAL A 199 -9.98 -21.06 -8.00
C VAL A 199 -8.74 -21.15 -8.88
N SER A 200 -8.59 -22.26 -9.60
CA SER A 200 -7.59 -22.35 -10.68
C SER A 200 -8.09 -21.61 -11.92
N SER A 201 -7.17 -21.04 -12.68
CA SER A 201 -7.41 -20.45 -14.00
C SER A 201 -8.10 -21.39 -14.99
N ASN A 202 -7.90 -22.71 -14.87
CA ASN A 202 -8.57 -23.71 -15.72
C ASN A 202 -9.98 -24.08 -15.25
N ASP A 203 -10.32 -23.76 -14.00
CA ASP A 203 -11.59 -24.14 -13.37
C ASP A 203 -12.65 -23.02 -13.41
N ILE A 204 -12.33 -21.89 -14.04
CA ILE A 204 -13.20 -20.72 -14.14
C ILE A 204 -13.31 -20.23 -15.58
N THR A 205 -14.52 -19.81 -15.97
CA THR A 205 -14.79 -19.30 -17.32
C THR A 205 -14.70 -17.78 -17.37
N GLU A 206 -14.42 -17.21 -18.55
CA GLU A 206 -14.35 -15.75 -18.72
C GLU A 206 -15.70 -15.07 -18.49
N GLU A 207 -16.81 -15.77 -18.76
CA GLU A 207 -18.16 -15.25 -18.46
C GLU A 207 -18.38 -15.08 -16.95
N ALA A 208 -17.84 -16.00 -16.13
CA ALA A 208 -17.91 -15.88 -14.68
C ALA A 208 -17.03 -14.73 -14.16
N LEU A 209 -15.88 -14.51 -14.80
CA LEU A 209 -14.99 -13.38 -14.49
C LEU A 209 -15.57 -12.04 -14.91
N ALA A 210 -16.35 -11.98 -15.99
CA ALA A 210 -16.97 -10.73 -16.46
C ALA A 210 -18.00 -10.13 -15.46
N ASP A 211 -18.59 -10.98 -14.60
CA ASP A 211 -19.55 -10.60 -13.54
C ASP A 211 -18.88 -10.47 -12.15
N SER A 212 -17.56 -10.33 -12.09
CA SER A 212 -16.86 -10.19 -10.81
C SER A 212 -15.56 -9.39 -10.92
N ASN A 213 -15.17 -8.80 -9.80
CA ASN A 213 -13.80 -8.40 -9.58
C ASN A 213 -12.89 -9.63 -9.50
N VAL A 214 -11.63 -9.47 -9.86
CA VAL A 214 -10.68 -10.57 -9.94
C VAL A 214 -9.35 -10.20 -9.28
N ILE A 215 -8.81 -11.08 -8.45
CA ILE A 215 -7.42 -11.01 -8.01
C ILE A 215 -6.65 -12.13 -8.72
N CYS A 216 -5.68 -11.79 -9.55
CA CYS A 216 -4.79 -12.76 -10.19
C CYS A 216 -3.44 -12.75 -9.48
N ILE A 217 -2.98 -13.92 -9.02
CA ILE A 217 -1.69 -14.04 -8.31
C ILE A 217 -0.75 -14.90 -9.14
N THR A 218 0.42 -14.38 -9.51
CA THR A 218 1.38 -15.12 -10.33
C THR A 218 2.83 -14.91 -9.91
N SER A 219 3.65 -15.95 -10.08
CA SER A 219 5.11 -15.89 -9.98
C SER A 219 5.74 -15.94 -11.38
N GLY A 220 5.34 -14.98 -12.24
CA GLY A 220 5.73 -14.87 -13.64
C GLY A 220 4.51 -14.86 -14.57
N LEU A 221 4.38 -13.84 -15.41
CA LEU A 221 3.19 -13.66 -16.27
C LEU A 221 2.92 -14.85 -17.20
N SER A 222 3.96 -15.47 -17.73
CA SER A 222 3.87 -16.61 -18.65
C SER A 222 3.25 -17.87 -18.03
N ARG A 223 3.13 -17.93 -16.71
CA ARG A 223 2.60 -19.11 -15.98
C ARG A 223 1.14 -19.00 -15.62
N HIS A 224 0.52 -17.84 -15.85
CA HIS A 224 -0.88 -17.62 -15.54
C HIS A 224 -1.66 -17.45 -16.84
N GLU A 225 -2.41 -18.48 -17.21
CA GLU A 225 -3.05 -18.69 -18.51
C GLU A 225 -3.92 -17.49 -18.91
N LEU A 226 -4.73 -16.99 -17.97
CA LEU A 226 -5.57 -15.82 -18.18
C LEU A 226 -4.78 -14.51 -18.36
N LEU A 227 -3.75 -14.27 -17.55
CA LEU A 227 -2.92 -13.07 -17.67
C LEU A 227 -2.08 -13.10 -18.95
N GLN A 228 -1.63 -14.29 -19.36
CA GLN A 228 -0.90 -14.47 -20.61
C GLN A 228 -1.78 -14.16 -21.82
N LYS A 229 -3.04 -14.63 -21.82
CA LYS A 229 -4.01 -14.32 -22.88
C LYS A 229 -4.25 -12.82 -23.04
N HIS A 230 -4.22 -12.09 -21.93
CA HIS A 230 -4.46 -10.64 -21.85
C HIS A 230 -3.17 -9.83 -21.62
N GLN A 231 -2.00 -10.36 -21.95
CA GLN A 231 -0.72 -9.69 -21.65
C GLN A 231 -0.62 -8.29 -22.27
N ALA A 232 -1.19 -8.10 -23.47
CA ALA A 232 -1.21 -6.81 -24.16
C ALA A 232 -2.10 -5.76 -23.46
N ASP A 233 -3.04 -6.20 -22.62
CA ASP A 233 -3.98 -5.34 -21.89
C ASP A 233 -3.45 -4.98 -20.48
N LEU A 234 -2.30 -5.51 -20.07
CA LEU A 234 -1.70 -5.25 -18.76
C LEU A 234 -0.97 -3.91 -18.76
N GLN A 235 -1.25 -3.09 -17.74
CA GLN A 235 -0.62 -1.76 -17.61
C GLN A 235 0.85 -1.81 -17.17
N ILE A 236 1.30 -2.93 -16.61
CA ILE A 236 2.67 -3.09 -16.08
C ILE A 236 3.28 -4.36 -16.67
N THR A 237 4.45 -4.20 -17.26
CA THR A 237 5.22 -5.33 -17.79
C THR A 237 6.07 -5.92 -16.68
N CYS A 238 5.85 -7.21 -16.39
CA CYS A 238 6.59 -7.97 -15.39
C CYS A 238 7.38 -9.09 -16.08
N THR A 239 8.68 -9.17 -15.82
CA THR A 239 9.58 -10.19 -16.38
C THR A 239 10.24 -11.00 -15.27
N GLU A 240 11.00 -12.03 -15.63
CA GLU A 240 11.81 -12.77 -14.64
C GLU A 240 12.95 -11.92 -14.08
N GLU A 241 13.43 -10.94 -14.84
CA GLU A 241 14.56 -10.07 -14.47
C GLU A 241 14.15 -8.81 -13.72
N GLY A 242 12.88 -8.42 -13.76
CA GLY A 242 12.41 -7.17 -13.18
C GLY A 242 11.02 -6.76 -13.65
N TYR A 243 10.73 -5.47 -13.59
CA TYR A 243 9.46 -4.90 -14.03
C TYR A 243 9.65 -3.52 -14.66
N THR A 244 8.71 -3.12 -15.51
CA THR A 244 8.68 -1.80 -16.15
C THR A 244 7.47 -1.00 -15.68
N LEU A 245 7.70 0.18 -15.11
CA LEU A 245 6.67 1.15 -14.78
C LEU A 245 6.79 2.35 -15.72
N GLY A 246 5.84 2.53 -16.63
CA GLY A 246 5.99 3.54 -17.70
C GLY A 246 7.15 3.16 -18.61
N ASP A 247 8.16 4.02 -18.69
CA ASP A 247 9.38 3.78 -19.50
C ASP A 247 10.57 3.29 -18.65
N ASP A 248 10.42 3.22 -17.33
CA ASP A 248 11.52 2.90 -16.41
C ASP A 248 11.53 1.41 -16.06
N PHE A 249 12.57 0.71 -16.53
CA PHE A 249 12.84 -0.67 -16.13
C PHE A 249 13.62 -0.73 -14.82
N THR A 250 13.12 -1.51 -13.86
CA THR A 250 13.81 -1.83 -12.61
C THR A 250 14.15 -3.31 -12.58
N ALA A 251 15.45 -3.62 -12.60
CA ALA A 251 15.96 -4.98 -12.46
C ALA A 251 16.00 -5.43 -10.99
N GLY A 252 15.78 -6.72 -10.76
CA GLY A 252 15.92 -7.37 -9.46
C GLY A 252 14.69 -8.15 -9.00
N GLU A 253 14.75 -8.69 -7.79
CA GLU A 253 13.60 -9.35 -7.17
C GLU A 253 12.50 -8.32 -6.83
N TYR A 254 11.25 -8.65 -7.13
CA TYR A 254 10.10 -7.78 -6.85
C TYR A 254 8.87 -8.57 -6.44
N CYS A 255 7.97 -7.89 -5.72
CA CYS A 255 6.56 -8.23 -5.59
C CYS A 255 5.76 -6.97 -5.84
N LEU A 256 4.90 -7.01 -6.86
CA LEU A 256 4.15 -5.87 -7.33
C LEU A 256 2.66 -6.21 -7.26
N SER A 257 1.86 -5.27 -6.77
CA SER A 257 0.41 -5.36 -6.75
C SER A 257 -0.18 -4.13 -7.41
N TYR A 258 -1.02 -4.29 -8.43
CA TYR A 258 -1.62 -3.16 -9.12
C TYR A 258 -3.05 -3.46 -9.55
N ILE A 259 -3.90 -2.45 -9.45
CA ILE A 259 -5.29 -2.53 -9.86
C ILE A 259 -5.48 -1.89 -11.23
N GLN A 260 -6.29 -2.53 -12.08
CA GLN A 260 -6.67 -2.02 -13.39
C GLN A 260 -8.08 -2.50 -13.75
N PRO A 261 -8.72 -1.92 -14.77
CA PRO A 261 -9.94 -2.49 -15.34
C PRO A 261 -9.74 -3.94 -15.75
N SER A 262 -10.74 -4.77 -15.49
CA SER A 262 -10.76 -6.16 -15.90
C SER A 262 -10.80 -6.29 -17.43
N PRO A 263 -9.96 -7.13 -18.05
CA PRO A 263 -10.04 -7.40 -19.49
C PRO A 263 -11.38 -8.02 -19.90
N TRP A 264 -12.08 -8.68 -18.97
CA TRP A 264 -13.36 -9.35 -19.21
C TRP A 264 -14.55 -8.42 -19.08
N SER A 265 -14.40 -7.26 -18.43
CA SER A 265 -15.49 -6.31 -18.22
C SER A 265 -14.99 -4.91 -17.89
N ALA A 266 -15.51 -3.91 -18.61
CA ALA A 266 -15.17 -2.50 -18.40
C ALA A 266 -15.67 -1.92 -17.06
N THR A 267 -16.58 -2.62 -16.37
CA THR A 267 -17.14 -2.17 -15.08
C THR A 267 -16.50 -2.85 -13.88
N GLN A 268 -15.80 -3.98 -14.10
CA GLN A 268 -15.16 -4.75 -13.04
C GLN A 268 -13.67 -4.42 -12.94
N GLN A 269 -13.09 -4.66 -11.77
CA GLN A 269 -11.68 -4.41 -11.48
C GLN A 269 -10.88 -5.71 -11.40
N MET A 270 -9.62 -5.64 -11.82
CA MET A 270 -8.64 -6.71 -11.67
C MET A 270 -7.45 -6.19 -10.87
N LEU A 271 -7.14 -6.86 -9.76
CA LEU A 271 -5.89 -6.68 -9.02
C LEU A 271 -4.91 -7.78 -9.43
N VAL A 272 -3.78 -7.39 -10.00
CA VAL A 272 -2.70 -8.31 -10.35
C VAL A 272 -1.64 -8.26 -9.27
N VAL A 273 -1.32 -9.43 -8.70
CA VAL A 273 -0.20 -9.64 -7.78
C VAL A 273 0.86 -10.45 -8.50
N ALA A 274 1.94 -9.81 -8.91
CA ALA A 274 3.04 -10.42 -9.65
C ALA A 274 4.33 -10.45 -8.83
N THR A 275 5.08 -11.54 -8.95
CA THR A 275 6.43 -11.68 -8.37
C THR A 275 7.33 -12.46 -9.30
N ASN A 276 8.64 -12.25 -9.22
CA ASN A 276 9.65 -13.18 -9.77
C ASN A 276 10.37 -13.99 -8.67
N SER A 277 10.03 -13.76 -7.39
CA SER A 277 10.65 -14.41 -6.25
C SER A 277 9.58 -14.82 -5.22
N PRO A 278 9.28 -16.14 -5.06
CA PRO A 278 8.35 -16.64 -4.04
C PRO A 278 8.71 -16.19 -2.62
N ARG A 279 10.02 -16.03 -2.35
CA ARG A 279 10.55 -15.56 -1.07
C ARG A 279 10.09 -14.13 -0.75
N ILE A 280 10.07 -13.22 -1.73
CA ILE A 280 9.62 -11.84 -1.53
C ILE A 280 8.12 -11.78 -1.24
N LEU A 281 7.33 -12.64 -1.89
CA LEU A 281 5.89 -12.73 -1.66
C LEU A 281 5.57 -12.96 -0.18
N GLY A 282 6.31 -13.84 0.50
CA GLY A 282 6.16 -14.12 1.94
C GLY A 282 6.69 -13.03 2.87
N LYS A 283 7.57 -12.15 2.38
CA LYS A 283 8.10 -10.99 3.13
C LYS A 283 7.21 -9.75 3.01
N ASN A 284 6.47 -9.63 1.92
CA ASN A 284 5.56 -8.51 1.70
C ASN A 284 4.40 -8.56 2.71
N LEU A 285 4.31 -7.54 3.55
CA LEU A 285 3.30 -7.43 4.61
C LEU A 285 1.87 -7.55 4.07
N PHE A 286 1.59 -6.90 2.93
CA PHE A 286 0.26 -6.86 2.32
C PHE A 286 -0.17 -8.21 1.77
N MET A 287 0.79 -9.06 1.38
CA MET A 287 0.55 -10.38 0.81
C MET A 287 0.49 -11.48 1.86
N ARG A 288 1.18 -11.30 3.00
CA ARG A 288 1.13 -12.25 4.12
C ARG A 288 -0.16 -12.15 4.93
N ARG A 289 -0.67 -10.93 5.10
CA ARG A 289 -1.90 -10.65 5.86
C ARG A 289 -2.46 -9.30 5.43
N LEU A 290 -3.54 -9.32 4.65
CA LEU A 290 -4.22 -8.08 4.28
C LEU A 290 -5.01 -7.54 5.47
N ILE A 291 -4.66 -6.32 5.89
CA ILE A 291 -5.39 -5.55 6.90
C ILE A 291 -5.98 -4.33 6.20
N MET A 292 -7.28 -4.38 5.94
CA MET A 292 -8.02 -3.28 5.35
C MET A 292 -8.17 -2.16 6.38
N PRO A 293 -7.92 -0.89 6.00
CA PRO A 293 -8.33 0.23 6.81
C PRO A 293 -9.87 0.18 6.97
N GLY A 294 -10.38 0.47 8.16
CA GLY A 294 -11.80 0.74 8.29
C GLY A 294 -12.15 2.04 7.54
N TYR A 295 -13.41 2.20 7.13
CA TYR A 295 -13.92 3.44 6.51
C TYR A 295 -13.62 4.72 7.34
N PHE A 296 -13.35 4.56 8.63
CA PHE A 296 -13.05 5.64 9.56
C PHE A 296 -11.54 5.88 9.78
N ASN A 297 -10.65 5.09 9.18
CA ASN A 297 -9.20 5.19 9.40
C ASN A 297 -8.50 6.14 8.40
N GLY A 298 -9.28 6.89 7.62
CA GLY A 298 -8.80 7.68 6.49
C GLY A 298 -8.15 6.84 5.39
N LEU A 299 -7.50 7.52 4.45
CA LEU A 299 -6.78 6.87 3.36
C LEU A 299 -5.49 6.22 3.88
N HIS A 300 -5.34 4.92 3.66
CA HIS A 300 -4.12 4.18 3.94
C HIS A 300 -3.03 4.56 2.92
N PRO A 301 -1.80 4.89 3.37
CA PRO A 301 -0.75 5.45 2.50
C PRO A 301 -0.37 4.57 1.31
N TYR A 302 -0.45 3.24 1.50
CA TYR A 302 -0.18 2.25 0.44
C TYR A 302 -1.45 1.69 -0.22
N LEU A 303 -2.41 1.15 0.56
CA LEU A 303 -3.58 0.43 0.04
C LEU A 303 -4.57 1.30 -0.75
N ASN A 304 -4.58 2.62 -0.54
CA ASN A 304 -5.39 3.55 -1.34
C ASN A 304 -4.68 4.04 -2.61
N LYS A 305 -3.53 3.46 -2.97
CA LYS A 305 -2.84 3.71 -4.23
C LYS A 305 -3.12 2.59 -5.22
N GLU A 306 -3.00 2.92 -6.51
CA GLU A 306 -3.29 1.97 -7.60
C GLU A 306 -2.19 0.92 -7.78
N ILE A 307 -0.96 1.24 -7.39
CA ILE A 307 0.22 0.39 -7.54
C ILE A 307 0.96 0.35 -6.21
N ILE A 308 1.33 -0.85 -5.78
CA ILE A 308 2.21 -1.12 -4.63
C ILE A 308 3.39 -1.96 -5.14
N VAL A 309 4.59 -1.49 -4.88
CA VAL A 309 5.84 -2.16 -5.23
C VAL A 309 6.58 -2.50 -3.95
N TYR A 310 7.03 -3.75 -3.83
CA TYR A 310 7.96 -4.20 -2.81
C TYR A 310 9.19 -4.83 -3.48
N ASP A 311 10.31 -4.14 -3.39
CA ASP A 311 11.60 -4.56 -3.97
C ASP A 311 12.76 -4.23 -3.01
N SER A 312 14.00 -4.28 -3.51
CA SER A 312 15.21 -3.98 -2.73
C SER A 312 15.25 -2.55 -2.16
N LYS A 313 14.46 -1.61 -2.70
CA LYS A 313 14.36 -0.22 -2.23
C LYS A 313 13.29 -0.05 -1.14
N GLY A 314 12.57 -1.13 -0.79
CA GLY A 314 11.51 -1.13 0.20
C GLY A 314 10.11 -1.09 -0.42
N VAL A 315 9.13 -0.60 0.35
CA VAL A 315 7.74 -0.48 -0.10
C VAL A 315 7.50 0.90 -0.69
N ARG A 316 6.98 0.96 -1.91
CA ARG A 316 6.53 2.19 -2.59
C ARG A 316 5.10 2.02 -3.06
N ALA A 317 4.32 3.10 -3.04
CA ALA A 317 2.97 3.09 -3.57
C ALA A 317 2.67 4.37 -4.35
N LEU A 318 2.05 4.24 -5.50
CA LEU A 318 1.86 5.32 -6.46
C LEU A 318 0.60 5.11 -7.30
N ASN A 319 0.16 6.17 -7.99
CA ASN A 319 -0.95 6.13 -8.93
C ASN A 319 -0.42 6.18 -10.37
N PHE A 320 -1.16 5.61 -11.32
CA PHE A 320 -0.81 5.64 -12.74
C PHE A 320 -0.74 7.07 -13.30
N THR A 321 -1.55 7.98 -12.77
CA THR A 321 -1.50 9.41 -13.13
C THR A 321 -0.15 10.03 -12.82
N SER A 322 0.45 9.70 -11.67
CA SER A 322 1.77 10.21 -11.27
C SER A 322 2.87 9.77 -12.25
N ILE A 323 2.80 8.55 -12.78
CA ILE A 323 3.75 8.06 -13.80
C ILE A 323 3.60 8.85 -15.09
N ARG A 324 2.36 9.01 -15.59
CA ARG A 324 2.08 9.72 -16.85
C ARG A 324 2.53 11.18 -16.79
N HIS A 325 2.35 11.84 -15.64
CA HIS A 325 2.83 13.21 -15.44
C HIS A 325 4.36 13.31 -15.45
N ALA A 326 5.07 12.34 -14.87
CA ALA A 326 6.54 12.30 -14.91
C ALA A 326 7.05 12.14 -16.35
N GLN A 327 6.42 11.27 -17.15
CA GLN A 327 6.77 11.05 -18.56
C GLN A 327 6.55 12.30 -19.42
N GLN A 328 5.43 13.02 -19.23
CA GLN A 328 5.15 14.26 -19.97
C GLN A 328 6.17 15.37 -19.69
N LYS A 329 6.72 15.43 -18.47
CA LYS A 329 7.76 16.40 -18.12
C LYS A 329 9.12 16.09 -18.78
N LEU A 330 9.42 14.81 -18.99
CA LEU A 330 10.67 14.36 -19.64
C LEU A 330 10.64 14.52 -21.17
N GLN A 331 9.46 14.43 -21.80
CA GLN A 331 9.30 14.62 -23.25
C GLN A 331 9.14 16.09 -23.66
N GLY A 332 8.96 17.01 -22.71
CA GLY A 332 8.80 18.45 -22.93
C GLY A 332 10.09 19.27 -22.77
N GLN A 333 11.27 18.64 -22.74
CA GLN A 333 12.58 19.31 -22.70
C GLN A 333 13.31 19.24 -24.04
#